data_AF-A0A7C6RB78-F1
#
_entry.id   AF-A0A7C6RB78-F1
#
_cell.length_a   1.000
_cell.length_b   1.000
_cell.length_c   1.000
_cell.angle_alpha   90.00
_cell.angle_beta   90.00
_cell.angle_gamma   90.00
#
_symmetry.space_group_name_H-M   'P 1'
#
loop_
_entity.id
_entity.type
_entity.pdbx_description
1 polymer ?
#
loop_
_entity_poly.entity_id
_entity_poly.type
_entity_poly.pdbx_seq_one_letter_code
_entity_poly.pdbx_strand_id
1 'polypeptide(L)'
;MKKRVYLFEEGRADQRQLLGGKGANLAEMTRIGLPVPPGITVTTEACLEYYDAGRKMPPGLDEEIKEGIKKLEEKLGKKFGDPENPLLVSVRSGAAISMPGMMDTILNLGLNDETREGLARLTGDRRFANDCYRRFIQMFGDVVMGIPFQVFEE
;
A
#
# COMPACT_ATOMS: atom_id res chain seq x y z
N MET A 1 -17.50 -7.99 -15.03
CA MET A 1 -16.24 -7.26 -14.77
C MET A 1 -15.22 -8.25 -14.23
N LYS A 2 -13.95 -8.15 -14.64
CA LYS A 2 -12.86 -8.91 -14.00
C LYS A 2 -12.52 -8.26 -12.66
N LYS A 3 -12.21 -9.07 -11.65
CA LYS A 3 -11.79 -8.58 -10.33
C LYS A 3 -10.34 -8.07 -10.40
N ARG A 4 -10.07 -6.84 -9.96
CA ARG A 4 -8.75 -6.20 -10.07
C ARG A 4 -8.05 -6.00 -8.73
N VAL A 5 -8.77 -6.13 -7.63
CA VAL A 5 -8.24 -6.01 -6.26
C VAL A 5 -8.50 -7.30 -5.50
N TYR A 6 -7.45 -7.90 -4.94
CA TYR A 6 -7.50 -9.14 -4.18
C TYR A 6 -6.99 -8.92 -2.76
N LEU A 7 -7.74 -9.36 -1.76
CA LEU A 7 -7.18 -9.55 -0.41
C LEU A 7 -6.14 -10.69 -0.45
N PHE A 8 -5.15 -10.66 0.43
CA PHE A 8 -4.15 -11.73 0.48
C PHE A 8 -4.76 -13.12 0.68
N GLU A 9 -5.85 -13.24 1.44
CA GLU A 9 -6.57 -14.51 1.66
C GLU A 9 -7.31 -15.06 0.43
N GLU A 10 -7.48 -14.24 -0.61
CA GLU A 10 -8.15 -14.61 -1.86
C GLU A 10 -7.16 -15.06 -2.94
N GLY A 11 -5.87 -14.81 -2.74
CA GLY A 11 -4.80 -15.14 -3.67
C GLY A 11 -4.11 -16.48 -3.37
N ARG A 12 -3.27 -16.94 -4.31
CA ARG A 12 -2.48 -18.17 -4.22
C ARG A 12 -1.15 -18.04 -4.98
N ALA A 13 -0.17 -18.88 -4.66
CA ALA A 13 1.15 -18.87 -5.30
C ALA A 13 1.14 -19.06 -6.84
N ASP A 14 0.18 -19.81 -7.37
CA ASP A 14 0.03 -20.08 -8.80
C ASP A 14 -0.49 -18.88 -9.60
N GLN A 15 -1.05 -17.86 -8.93
CA GLN A 15 -1.52 -16.62 -9.53
C GLN A 15 -0.40 -15.57 -9.73
N ARG A 16 0.86 -16.00 -9.84
CA ARG A 16 2.03 -15.12 -9.97
C ARG A 16 1.95 -14.15 -11.13
N GLN A 17 1.35 -14.55 -12.25
CA GLN A 17 1.17 -13.67 -13.41
C GLN A 17 0.17 -12.54 -13.14
N LEU A 18 -0.87 -12.81 -12.34
CA LEU A 18 -1.95 -11.88 -12.03
C LEU A 18 -1.62 -10.97 -10.83
N LEU A 19 -1.02 -11.52 -9.77
CA LEU A 19 -0.73 -10.82 -8.51
C LEU A 19 0.71 -10.32 -8.40
N GLY A 20 1.56 -10.67 -9.37
CA GLY A 20 3.01 -10.51 -9.27
C GLY A 20 3.65 -11.49 -8.28
N GLY A 21 4.98 -11.55 -8.28
CA GLY A 21 5.73 -12.45 -7.40
C GLY A 21 5.54 -12.13 -5.90
N LYS A 22 5.52 -10.85 -5.53
CA LYS A 22 5.31 -10.43 -4.14
C LYS A 22 3.88 -10.69 -3.68
N GLY A 23 2.87 -10.30 -4.48
CA GLY A 23 1.46 -10.49 -4.13
C GLY A 23 1.10 -11.98 -4.00
N ALA A 24 1.55 -12.81 -4.94
CA ALA A 24 1.32 -14.26 -4.88
C ALA A 24 2.01 -14.92 -3.67
N ASN A 25 3.23 -14.49 -3.32
CA ASN A 25 3.91 -15.00 -2.12
C ASN A 25 3.24 -14.54 -0.82
N LEU A 26 2.80 -13.28 -0.72
CA LEU A 26 2.07 -12.78 0.45
C LEU A 26 0.77 -13.55 0.64
N ALA A 27 0.04 -13.79 -0.46
CA ALA A 27 -1.17 -14.59 -0.43
C ALA A 27 -0.92 -16.04 0.02
N GLU A 28 0.14 -16.67 -0.50
CA GLU A 28 0.53 -18.02 -0.07
C GLU A 28 0.90 -18.06 1.42
N MET A 29 1.70 -17.11 1.89
CA MET A 29 2.09 -17.01 3.30
C MET A 29 0.87 -16.82 4.21
N THR A 30 -0.09 -15.98 3.83
CA THR A 30 -1.37 -15.82 4.54
C THR A 30 -2.16 -17.13 4.56
N ARG A 31 -2.23 -17.84 3.42
CA ARG A 31 -2.99 -19.09 3.29
C ARG A 31 -2.43 -20.23 4.13
N ILE A 32 -1.11 -20.33 4.26
CA ILE A 32 -0.47 -21.34 5.12
C ILE A 32 -0.43 -20.95 6.61
N GLY A 33 -1.04 -19.82 6.98
CA GLY A 33 -1.19 -19.39 8.37
C GLY A 33 0.02 -18.68 8.97
N LEU A 34 0.95 -18.16 8.15
CA LEU A 34 2.02 -17.30 8.68
C LEU A 34 1.46 -15.95 9.11
N PRO A 35 2.08 -15.29 10.12
CA PRO A 35 1.63 -14.00 10.63
C PRO A 35 1.96 -12.86 9.65
N VAL A 36 1.20 -12.78 8.56
CA VAL A 36 1.30 -11.73 7.55
C VAL A 36 0.28 -10.64 7.88
N PRO A 37 0.69 -9.36 8.00
CA PRO A 37 -0.25 -8.26 8.12
C PRO A 37 -1.27 -8.27 6.96
N PRO A 38 -2.57 -8.07 7.22
CA PRO A 38 -3.59 -8.01 6.18
C PRO A 38 -3.25 -6.99 5.10
N GLY A 39 -3.57 -7.30 3.85
CA GLY A 39 -3.33 -6.40 2.73
C GLY A 39 -4.11 -6.79 1.49
N ILE A 40 -4.00 -5.92 0.49
CA ILE A 40 -4.58 -6.10 -0.85
C ILE A 40 -3.49 -6.08 -1.91
N THR A 41 -3.74 -6.74 -3.04
CA THR A 41 -2.94 -6.67 -4.26
C THR A 41 -3.81 -6.14 -5.39
N VAL A 42 -3.34 -5.08 -6.06
CA VAL A 42 -3.90 -4.62 -7.34
C VAL A 42 -3.23 -5.43 -8.45
N THR A 43 -4.02 -6.03 -9.34
CA THR A 43 -3.51 -7.00 -10.32
C THR A 43 -2.62 -6.35 -11.38
N THR A 44 -1.79 -7.18 -12.02
CA THR A 44 -1.02 -6.80 -13.22
C THR A 44 -1.94 -6.45 -14.39
N GLU A 45 -3.11 -7.07 -14.50
CA GLU A 45 -4.14 -6.71 -15.50
C GLU A 45 -4.63 -5.28 -15.30
N ALA A 46 -4.85 -4.82 -14.07
CA ALA A 46 -5.25 -3.44 -13.79
C ALA A 46 -4.15 -2.43 -14.18
N CYS A 47 -2.87 -2.83 -14.08
CA CYS A 47 -1.75 -2.04 -14.59
C CYS A 47 -1.78 -1.94 -16.12
N LEU A 48 -2.08 -3.03 -16.83
CA LEU A 48 -2.26 -3.01 -18.28
C LEU A 48 -3.41 -2.10 -18.69
N GLU A 49 -4.57 -2.21 -18.02
CA GLU A 49 -5.72 -1.33 -18.26
C GLU A 49 -5.35 0.16 -18.09
N TYR A 50 -4.54 0.49 -17.08
CA TYR A 50 -4.04 1.85 -16.87
C TYR A 50 -3.21 2.36 -18.07
N TYR A 51 -2.34 1.51 -18.62
CA TYR A 51 -1.54 1.87 -19.80
C TYR A 51 -2.40 1.98 -21.06
N ASP A 52 -3.31 1.03 -21.29
CA ASP A 52 -4.23 1.02 -22.43
C ASP A 52 -5.17 2.24 -22.41
N ALA A 53 -5.53 2.73 -21.23
CA ALA A 53 -6.31 3.95 -21.03
C ALA A 53 -5.48 5.25 -21.17
N GLY A 54 -4.22 5.16 -21.62
CA GLY A 54 -3.32 6.31 -21.78
C GLY A 54 -2.83 6.87 -20.45
N ARG A 55 -2.44 5.98 -19.52
CA ARG A 55 -1.97 6.33 -18.16
C ARG A 55 -3.03 7.06 -17.32
N LYS A 56 -4.28 6.65 -17.48
CA LYS A 56 -5.43 7.15 -16.71
C LYS A 56 -5.99 6.02 -15.86
N MET A 57 -6.51 6.36 -14.69
CA MET A 57 -7.12 5.38 -13.80
C MET A 57 -8.29 4.69 -14.52
N PRO A 58 -8.29 3.36 -14.64
CA PRO A 58 -9.41 2.63 -15.22
C PRO A 58 -10.70 2.90 -14.42
N PRO A 59 -11.86 3.04 -15.08
CA PRO A 59 -13.13 3.25 -14.38
C PRO A 59 -13.40 2.14 -13.35
N GLY A 60 -13.83 2.53 -12.15
CA GLY A 60 -14.18 1.60 -11.08
C GLY A 60 -12.98 1.09 -10.24
N LEU A 61 -11.74 1.34 -10.67
CA LEU A 61 -10.58 0.80 -9.97
C LEU A 61 -10.38 1.47 -8.60
N ASP A 62 -10.67 2.76 -8.47
CA ASP A 62 -10.55 3.46 -7.20
C ASP A 62 -11.60 3.00 -6.19
N GLU A 63 -12.81 2.67 -6.63
CA GLU A 63 -13.85 2.06 -5.78
C GLU A 63 -13.46 0.66 -5.32
N GLU A 64 -12.90 -0.18 -6.20
CA GLU A 64 -12.39 -1.50 -5.81
C GLU A 64 -11.25 -1.40 -4.78
N ILE A 65 -10.35 -0.41 -4.95
CA ILE A 65 -9.28 -0.17 -3.97
C ILE A 65 -9.87 0.30 -2.63
N LYS A 66 -10.83 1.25 -2.65
CA LYS A 66 -11.52 1.73 -1.43
C LYS A 66 -12.24 0.60 -0.71
N GLU A 67 -12.89 -0.30 -1.44
CA GLU A 67 -13.51 -1.50 -0.86
C GLU A 67 -12.47 -2.41 -0.21
N GLY A 68 -11.35 -2.64 -0.89
CA GLY A 68 -10.21 -3.37 -0.33
C GLY A 68 -9.68 -2.75 0.96
N ILE A 69 -9.48 -1.42 0.99
CA ILE A 69 -9.06 -0.70 2.21
C ILE A 69 -10.09 -0.85 3.32
N LYS A 70 -11.39 -0.73 3.03
CA LYS A 70 -12.45 -0.92 4.02
C LYS A 70 -12.40 -2.33 4.65
N LYS A 71 -12.06 -3.35 3.88
CA LYS A 71 -11.84 -4.71 4.42
C LYS A 71 -10.65 -4.79 5.35
N LEU A 72 -9.58 -4.01 5.10
CA LEU A 72 -8.46 -3.91 6.03
C LEU A 72 -8.85 -3.18 7.31
N GLU A 73 -9.64 -2.10 7.20
CA GLU A 73 -10.18 -1.37 8.35
C GLU A 73 -11.00 -2.29 9.26
N GLU A 74 -11.92 -3.07 8.68
CA GLU A 74 -12.75 -4.06 9.39
C GLU A 74 -11.90 -5.10 10.12
N LYS A 75 -10.85 -5.63 9.47
CA LYS A 75 -9.97 -6.67 10.05
C LYS A 75 -9.06 -6.15 11.17
N LEU A 76 -8.59 -4.92 11.04
CA LEU A 76 -7.61 -4.34 11.96
C LEU A 76 -8.24 -3.49 13.06
N GLY A 77 -9.53 -3.17 12.96
CA GLY A 77 -10.21 -2.26 13.87
C GLY A 77 -9.63 -0.85 13.84
N LYS A 78 -9.11 -0.42 12.68
CA LYS A 78 -8.46 0.88 12.42
C LYS A 78 -9.13 1.53 11.23
N LYS A 79 -9.00 2.85 11.07
CA LYS A 79 -9.62 3.56 9.95
C LYS A 79 -8.61 4.46 9.22
N PHE A 80 -8.62 4.41 7.89
CA PHE A 80 -7.73 5.17 7.04
C PHE A 80 -8.09 6.66 7.13
N GLY A 81 -7.12 7.47 7.54
CA GLY A 81 -7.33 8.90 7.80
C GLY A 81 -7.96 9.25 9.15
N ASP A 82 -8.16 8.27 10.06
CA ASP A 82 -8.70 8.53 11.40
C ASP A 82 -7.65 9.16 12.34
N PRO A 83 -7.93 10.34 12.94
CA PRO A 83 -6.97 11.04 13.78
C PRO A 83 -6.77 10.41 15.17
N GLU A 84 -7.63 9.48 15.59
CA GLU A 84 -7.53 8.78 16.87
C GLU A 84 -6.93 7.38 16.72
N ASN A 85 -7.40 6.62 15.72
CA ASN A 85 -6.93 5.26 15.47
C ASN A 85 -6.58 5.01 13.99
N PRO A 86 -5.51 5.64 13.49
CA PRO A 86 -5.18 5.62 12.06
C PRO A 86 -4.78 4.22 11.58
N LEU A 87 -5.31 3.85 10.41
CA LEU A 87 -4.76 2.80 9.56
C LEU A 87 -3.64 3.41 8.69
N LEU A 88 -2.44 2.84 8.81
CA LEU A 88 -1.30 3.17 7.95
C LEU A 88 -0.96 1.96 7.08
N VAL A 89 -0.64 2.22 5.82
CA VAL A 89 -0.32 1.16 4.84
C VAL A 89 1.05 1.38 4.21
N SER A 90 1.62 0.28 3.71
CA SER A 90 2.79 0.33 2.83
C SER A 90 2.38 0.02 1.39
N VAL A 91 2.89 0.78 0.42
CA VAL A 91 2.65 0.55 -1.00
C VAL A 91 3.94 0.02 -1.62
N ARG A 92 3.86 -1.14 -2.28
CA ARG A 92 5.02 -1.87 -2.78
C ARG A 92 4.75 -2.37 -4.20
N SER A 93 5.64 -2.03 -5.13
CA SER A 93 5.59 -2.54 -6.50
C SER A 93 5.90 -4.05 -6.54
N GLY A 94 5.23 -4.78 -7.43
CA GLY A 94 5.41 -6.22 -7.59
C GLY A 94 5.02 -6.70 -8.98
N ALA A 95 6.00 -6.99 -9.83
CA ALA A 95 5.79 -7.63 -11.12
C ALA A 95 5.85 -9.17 -11.03
N ALA A 96 5.40 -9.86 -12.08
CA ALA A 96 5.49 -11.33 -12.18
C ALA A 96 6.95 -11.82 -12.13
N ILE A 97 7.85 -11.05 -12.75
CA ILE A 97 9.30 -11.25 -12.72
C ILE A 97 9.93 -10.00 -12.09
N SER A 98 10.92 -10.20 -11.22
CA SER A 98 11.61 -9.08 -10.57
C SER A 98 12.34 -8.23 -11.62
N MET A 99 11.96 -6.97 -11.74
CA MET A 99 12.61 -6.00 -12.62
C MET A 99 13.42 -4.98 -11.80
N PRO A 100 14.71 -4.78 -12.09
CA PRO A 100 15.44 -3.60 -11.61
C PRO A 100 14.75 -2.31 -12.11
N GLY A 101 14.68 -1.28 -11.26
CA GLY A 101 14.09 0.02 -11.62
C GLY A 101 12.57 0.15 -11.43
N MET A 102 11.92 -0.78 -10.72
CA MET A 102 10.53 -0.58 -10.28
C MET A 102 10.45 0.46 -9.15
N MET A 103 9.29 1.14 -9.04
CA MET A 103 8.99 2.11 -7.99
C MET A 103 9.37 1.60 -6.60
N ASP A 104 10.08 2.44 -5.84
CA ASP A 104 10.49 2.13 -4.49
C ASP A 104 9.31 1.96 -3.53
N THR A 105 9.58 1.34 -2.38
CA THR A 105 8.55 1.09 -1.36
C THR A 105 8.22 2.38 -0.61
N ILE A 106 6.93 2.68 -0.46
CA ILE A 106 6.45 3.77 0.40
C ILE A 106 5.89 3.14 1.68
N LEU A 107 6.39 3.59 2.83
CA LEU A 107 5.85 3.21 4.15
C LEU A 107 5.06 4.37 4.76
N ASN A 108 4.23 4.05 5.76
CA ASN A 108 3.47 5.02 6.57
C ASN A 108 2.45 5.87 5.77
N LEU A 109 1.98 5.39 4.62
CA LEU A 109 0.94 6.08 3.86
C LEU A 109 -0.35 6.10 4.67
N GLY A 110 -0.93 7.30 4.82
CA GLY A 110 -2.03 7.60 5.75
C GLY A 110 -1.65 8.60 6.85
N LEU A 111 -0.36 8.92 6.98
CA LEU A 111 0.08 10.01 7.86
C LEU A 111 -0.22 11.39 7.26
N ASN A 112 -0.78 12.25 8.09
CA ASN A 112 -0.96 13.70 7.91
C ASN A 112 -0.82 14.37 9.28
N ASP A 113 -1.03 15.69 9.36
CA ASP A 113 -0.86 16.43 10.61
C ASP A 113 -1.75 15.91 11.75
N GLU A 114 -2.96 15.45 11.45
CA GLU A 114 -3.92 14.93 12.44
C GLU A 114 -3.63 13.48 12.83
N THR A 115 -3.43 12.60 11.85
CA THR A 115 -3.18 11.16 12.09
C THR A 115 -1.81 10.90 12.71
N ARG A 116 -0.84 11.80 12.52
CA ARG A 116 0.43 11.80 13.26
C ARG A 116 0.21 11.97 14.76
N GLU A 117 -0.67 12.88 15.17
CA GLU A 117 -0.99 13.07 16.59
C GLU A 117 -1.69 11.84 17.16
N GLY A 118 -2.55 11.18 16.37
CA GLY A 118 -3.11 9.87 16.71
C GLY A 118 -2.04 8.81 16.94
N LEU A 119 -1.08 8.69 16.02
CA LEU A 119 0.04 7.75 16.15
C LEU A 119 0.88 8.04 17.39
N ALA A 120 1.16 9.32 17.68
CA ALA A 120 1.91 9.73 18.87
C ALA A 120 1.20 9.31 20.16
N ARG A 121 -0.14 9.48 20.23
CA ARG A 121 -0.94 9.07 21.40
C ARG A 121 -0.97 7.54 21.55
N LEU A 122 -1.18 6.79 20.47
CA LEU A 122 -1.27 5.34 20.50
C LEU A 122 0.06 4.66 20.89
N THR A 123 1.18 5.23 20.47
CA THR A 123 2.51 4.68 20.77
C THR A 123 3.11 5.21 22.06
N GLY A 124 2.58 6.31 22.60
CA GLY A 124 3.20 7.04 23.71
C GLY A 124 4.53 7.68 23.33
N ASP A 125 4.85 7.76 22.03
CA ASP A 125 6.14 8.24 21.53
C ASP A 125 5.95 9.26 20.40
N ARG A 126 5.98 10.54 20.78
CA ARG A 126 5.88 11.65 19.83
C ARG A 126 7.09 11.74 18.90
N ARG A 127 8.29 11.35 19.37
CA ARG A 127 9.49 11.37 18.54
C ARG A 127 9.36 10.33 17.42
N PHE A 128 8.91 9.12 17.75
CA PHE A 128 8.63 8.07 16.78
C PHE A 128 7.60 8.52 15.73
N ALA A 129 6.47 9.09 16.16
CA ALA A 129 5.45 9.57 15.22
C ALA A 129 5.98 10.65 14.27
N ASN A 130 6.77 11.60 14.78
CA ASN A 130 7.43 12.62 13.96
C ASN A 130 8.47 12.01 12.99
N ASP A 131 9.22 11.00 13.43
CA ASP A 131 10.19 10.29 12.57
C ASP A 131 9.48 9.54 11.43
N CYS A 132 8.37 8.84 11.73
CA CYS A 132 7.53 8.21 10.71
C CYS A 132 6.97 9.24 9.72
N TYR A 133 6.53 10.40 10.22
CA TYR A 133 5.93 11.44 9.37
C TYR A 133 6.95 12.11 8.46
N ARG A 134 8.12 12.50 8.96
CA ARG A 134 9.17 13.09 8.11
C ARG A 134 9.64 12.10 7.04
N ARG A 135 9.78 10.80 7.38
CA ARG A 135 10.19 9.76 6.43
C ARG A 135 9.11 9.52 5.39
N PHE A 136 7.83 9.55 5.78
CA PHE A 136 6.72 9.47 4.83
C PHE A 136 6.77 10.62 3.82
N ILE A 137 6.93 11.86 4.29
CA ILE A 137 7.03 13.04 3.41
C ILE A 137 8.20 12.89 2.43
N GLN A 138 9.36 12.46 2.92
CA GLN A 138 10.55 12.23 2.10
C GLN A 138 10.31 11.14 1.04
N MET A 139 9.85 9.95 1.45
CA MET A 139 9.58 8.83 0.53
C MET A 139 8.48 9.17 -0.48
N PHE A 140 7.40 9.83 -0.05
CA PHE A 140 6.30 10.20 -0.93
C PHE A 140 6.72 11.32 -1.89
N GLY A 141 7.47 12.30 -1.40
CA GLY A 141 8.04 13.38 -2.21
C GLY A 141 8.93 12.85 -3.33
N ASP A 142 9.85 11.95 -3.01
CA ASP A 142 10.76 11.35 -3.98
C ASP A 142 10.03 10.41 -4.95
N VAL A 143 9.34 9.39 -4.42
CA VAL A 143 8.83 8.28 -5.22
C VAL A 143 7.54 8.65 -6.00
N VAL A 144 6.68 9.51 -5.44
CA VAL A 144 5.39 9.87 -6.06
C VAL A 144 5.44 11.24 -6.73
N MET A 145 6.03 12.23 -6.05
CA MET A 145 6.04 13.62 -6.53
C MET A 145 7.27 13.95 -7.39
N GLY A 146 8.29 13.07 -7.44
CA GLY A 146 9.51 13.26 -8.20
C GLY A 146 10.44 14.35 -7.65
N ILE A 147 10.34 14.66 -6.35
CA ILE A 147 11.20 15.63 -5.66
C ILE A 147 12.51 14.92 -5.28
N PRO A 148 13.68 15.37 -5.76
CA PRO A 148 14.94 14.68 -5.48
C PRO A 148 15.18 14.49 -3.98
N PHE A 149 15.49 13.25 -3.58
CA PHE A 149 15.73 12.87 -2.19
C PHE A 149 16.70 13.82 -1.43
N GLN A 150 17.71 14.36 -2.12
CA GLN A 150 18.73 15.24 -1.55
C GLN A 150 18.14 16.51 -0.93
N VAL A 151 17.02 17.01 -1.46
CA VAL A 151 16.34 18.22 -0.94
C VAL A 151 15.86 18.02 0.50
N PHE A 152 15.64 16.77 0.94
CA PHE A 152 15.20 16.45 2.30
C PHE A 152 16.35 16.18 3.28
N GLU A 153 17.59 16.07 2.78
CA GLU A 153 18.79 15.83 3.60
C GLU A 153 19.62 17.11 3.84
N GLU A 154 19.26 18.22 3.19
CA GLU A 154 19.80 19.58 3.43
C GLU A 154 19.14 20.25 4.65
#